data_AF-A0A7C5KRK3-F1
#
_entry.id   AF-A0A7C5KRK3-F1
#
_cell.length_a   1.000
_cell.length_b   1.000
_cell.length_c   1.000
_cell.angle_alpha   90.00
_cell.angle_beta   90.00
_cell.angle_gamma   90.00
#
_symmetry.space_group_name_H-M   'P 1'
#
loop_
_entity.id
_entity.type
_entity.pdbx_description
1 polymer ?
#
loop_
_entity_poly.entity_id
_entity_poly.type
_entity_poly.pdbx_seq_one_letter_code
_entity_poly.pdbx_strand_id
1 'polypeptide(L)' 'MFGDKPQELPHRVAFILVPDFTLMPFTSAIEPMRLANRLSGEKLYSWSVHADK' A
#
# COMPACT_ATOMS: atom_id res chain seq x y z
N MET A 1 2.70 -12.99 9.40
CA MET A 1 1.26 -12.76 9.11
C MET A 1 0.87 -11.38 9.62
N PHE A 2 -0.30 -10.84 9.29
CA PHE A 2 -0.74 -9.51 9.76
C PHE A 2 -0.55 -9.38 11.29
N GLY A 3 0.35 -8.49 11.72
CA GLY A 3 0.70 -8.29 13.14
C GLY A 3 2.19 -8.41 13.45
N ASP A 4 2.98 -9.09 12.61
CA ASP A 4 4.43 -9.11 12.76
C ASP A 4 5.04 -7.79 12.28
N LYS A 5 5.99 -7.23 13.05
CA LYS A 5 6.76 -6.08 12.58
C LYS A 5 7.53 -6.49 11.31
N PRO A 6 7.52 -5.68 10.25
CA PRO A 6 8.28 -5.99 9.05
C PRO A 6 9.76 -6.16 9.41
N GLN A 7 10.36 -7.26 8.93
CA GLN A 7 11.77 -7.57 9.17
C GLN A 7 12.69 -6.56 8.46
N GLU A 8 12.23 -6.00 7.34
CA GLU A 8 12.93 -5.01 6.52
C GLU A 8 11.96 -3.96 5.99
N LEU A 9 12.42 -2.71 5.93
CA LEU A 9 11.70 -1.59 5.33
C LEU A 9 12.25 -1.28 3.93
N PRO A 10 11.41 -0.78 3.00
CA PRO A 10 9.97 -0.54 3.14
C PRO A 10 9.15 -1.84 3.15
N HIS A 11 8.08 -1.87 3.95
CA HIS A 11 7.06 -2.92 3.83
C HIS A 11 6.40 -2.83 2.44
N ARG A 12 6.41 -3.93 1.69
CA ARG A 12 5.96 -3.98 0.29
C ARG A 12 4.56 -4.56 0.20
N VAL A 13 3.63 -3.78 -0.37
CA VAL A 13 2.23 -4.17 -0.56
C VAL A 13 1.89 -4.17 -2.06
N ALA A 14 1.31 -5.25 -2.57
CA ALA A 14 0.82 -5.31 -3.95
C ALA A 14 -0.71 -5.19 -3.97
N PHE A 15 -1.21 -4.26 -4.78
CA PHE A 15 -2.64 -4.13 -5.07
C PHE A 15 -2.94 -4.79 -6.41
N ILE A 16 -3.89 -5.72 -6.41
CA ILE A 16 -4.41 -6.37 -7.62
C ILE A 16 -5.80 -5.79 -7.85
N LEU A 17 -5.94 -4.99 -8.91
CA LEU A 17 -7.20 -4.42 -9.34
C LEU A 17 -7.88 -5.38 -10.31
N VAL A 18 -9.09 -5.79 -9.95
CA VAL A 18 -9.98 -6.56 -10.82
C VAL A 18 -10.80 -5.64 -11.73
N PRO A 19 -11.37 -6.14 -12.83
CA PRO A 19 -12.30 -5.36 -13.65
C PRO A 19 -13.42 -4.74 -12.81
N ASP A 20 -13.77 -3.50 -13.14
CA ASP A 20 -14.80 -2.69 -12.45
C ASP A 20 -14.55 -2.47 -10.94
N PHE A 21 -13.31 -2.64 -10.48
CA PHE A 21 -12.97 -2.33 -9.09
C PHE A 21 -13.15 -0.83 -8.78
N THR A 22 -13.75 -0.53 -7.64
CA THR A 22 -14.01 0.85 -7.22
C THR A 22 -12.71 1.54 -6.78
N LEU A 23 -12.45 2.74 -7.33
CA LEU A 23 -11.24 3.52 -6.99
C LEU A 23 -11.24 4.06 -5.56
N MET A 24 -12.41 4.24 -4.93
CA MET A 24 -12.53 4.77 -3.57
C MET A 24 -11.84 3.88 -2.52
N PRO A 25 -12.17 2.58 -2.36
CA PRO A 25 -11.47 1.71 -1.41
C PRO A 25 -9.98 1.52 -1.75
N PHE A 26 -9.61 1.52 -3.04
CA PHE A 26 -8.20 1.51 -3.45
C PHE A 26 -7.45 2.72 -2.89
N THR A 27 -8.02 3.91 -3.05
CA THR A 27 -7.45 5.16 -2.54
C THR A 27 -7.38 5.14 -1.02
N SER A 28 -8.47 4.73 -0.35
CA SER A 28 -8.51 4.61 1.12
C SER A 28 -7.43 3.70 1.70
N ALA A 29 -6.96 2.69 0.96
CA ALA A 29 -5.85 1.83 1.39
C ALA A 29 -4.47 2.48 1.19
N ILE A 30 -4.29 3.30 0.14
CA ILE A 30 -3.03 3.98 -0.15
C ILE A 30 -2.78 5.17 0.78
N GLU A 31 -3.83 5.92 1.11
CA GLU A 31 -3.73 7.17 1.86
C GLU A 31 -3.00 7.04 3.20
N PRO A 32 -3.28 6.04 4.06
CA PRO A 32 -2.56 5.86 5.32
C PRO A 32 -1.07 5.57 5.13
N MET A 33 -0.68 4.76 4.14
CA MET A 33 0.72 4.46 3.87
C MET A 33 1.48 5.70 3.40
N ARG A 34 0.85 6.48 2.52
CA ARG A 34 1.40 7.75 2.04
C ARG A 34 1.57 8.75 3.18
N LEU A 35 0.58 8.84 4.06
CA LEU A 35 0.64 9.71 5.24
C LEU A 35 1.72 9.26 6.22
N ALA A 36 1.83 7.95 6.49
CA ALA A 36 2.86 7.40 7.37
C ALA A 36 4.27 7.69 6.85
N ASN A 37 4.52 7.50 5.55
CA ASN A 37 5.79 7.88 4.93
C ASN A 37 6.07 9.38 5.06
N ARG A 38 5.05 10.23 4.86
CA ARG A 38 5.19 11.69 4.97
C ARG A 38 5.47 12.15 6.40
N LEU A 39 4.75 11.63 7.38
CA LEU A 39 4.88 12.03 8.78
C LEU A 39 6.17 11.52 9.41
N SER A 40 6.65 10.34 9.00
CA SER A 40 7.93 9.79 9.47
C SER A 40 9.15 10.41 8.79
N GLY A 41 9.00 10.94 7.56
CA GLY A 41 10.14 11.34 6.74
C GLY A 41 10.94 10.15 6.18
N GLU A 42 10.45 8.92 6.38
CA GLU A 42 11.09 7.68 5.97
C GLU A 42 10.21 6.90 4.97
N LYS A 43 10.85 6.01 4.22
CA LYS A 43 10.13 5.10 3.32
C LYS A 43 9.70 3.85 4.09
N LEU A 44 8.66 3.98 4.93
CA LEU A 44 8.10 2.88 5.72
C LEU A 44 7.32 1.87 4.86
N TYR A 45 6.62 2.37 3.85
CA TYR A 45 5.80 1.58 2.93
C TYR A 45 6.19 1.82 1.49
N SER A 46 6.04 0.79 0.68
CA SER A 46 6.08 0.89 -0.78
C SER A 46 4.99 0.00 -1.37
N TRP A 47 4.45 0.40 -2.51
CA TRP A 47 3.36 -0.33 -3.14
C TRP A 47 3.55 -0.46 -4.65
N SER A 48 3.02 -1.55 -5.19
CA SER A 48 2.81 -1.76 -6.63
C SER A 48 1.33 -1.96 -6.92
N VAL A 49 0.92 -1.59 -8.13
CA VAL A 49 -0.46 -1.74 -8.60
C VAL A 49 -0.42 -2.57 -9.86
N HIS A 50 -1.19 -3.64 -9.88
CA HIS A 50 -1.35 -4.54 -11.00
C HIS A 50 -2.83 -4.52 -11.37
N ALA A 51 -3.12 -4.25 -12.64
CA ALA A 51 -4.45 -4.40 -13.18
C ALA A 51 -4.41 -5.54 -14.20
N ASP A 52 -5.48 -6.32 -14.27
CA ASP A 52 -5.65 -7.26 -15.37
C ASP A 52 -5.82 -6.48 -16.69
N LYS A 53 -5.36 -7.08 -17.80
CA LYS A 53 -5.28 -6.41 -19.10
C LYS A 53 -6.60 -6.41 -19.86
#